data_AF-G9WLB7-F1
#
_entry.id   AF-G9WLB7-F1
#
_cell.length_a   1.000
_cell.length_b   1.000
_cell.length_c   1.000
_cell.angle_alpha   90.00
_cell.angle_beta   90.00
_cell.angle_gamma   90.00
#
_symmetry.space_group_name_H-M   'P 1'
#
loop_
_entity.id
_entity.type
_entity.pdbx_description
1 polymer ?
#
loop_
_entity_poly.entity_id
_entity_poly.type
_entity_poly.pdbx_seq_one_letter_code
_entity_poly.pdbx_strand_id
1 'polypeptide(L)'
;MNDKDLRRFAIGKWRKNWPTMLVAILLQFSVYIAVVICFSFVFSPFLASTMISQTEGLRRGIGLTVSGIMLALLVFILVIYLIVSSFSFIYMALKLVRGEKISPFDVFYTLQPKIFPMQVQLLVYSIFYAFFPWLFTFLFYFFFKSADPILNFVEEIIFNIFISLFLLFFLCTPFLILEKKARTLGAAMKKSIKMMRHEKHRFIRHLLYFMGIRVIMNILASMWSFSLDDSILPGILLGIFLYFYLTPCFILVQAGFYQQIVNKEKKAAETAKAFVASFSSEEREGDDTQNESIVAEVSEKGIEEDAEAKIEESDIETTKEAIEKNPESKLEGVAVQTVEERTVKKEDTTESNSVEDAAEEEKSEKLSFEEARKRYTDYKEES
;
A
#
# COMPACT_ATOMS: atom_id res chain seq x y z
N MET A 1 -6.71 10.18 11.39
CA MET A 1 -7.29 9.81 10.07
C MET A 1 -7.74 8.37 10.15
N ASN A 2 -8.98 8.14 9.77
CA ASN A 2 -9.52 6.80 9.55
C ASN A 2 -8.90 6.22 8.25
N ASP A 3 -8.98 4.90 8.05
CA ASP A 3 -8.37 4.20 6.92
C ASP A 3 -8.92 4.68 5.57
N LYS A 4 -10.22 5.01 5.53
CA LYS A 4 -10.86 5.61 4.35
C LYS A 4 -10.25 6.99 4.04
N ASP A 5 -9.87 7.74 5.05
CA ASP A 5 -9.29 9.08 4.88
C ASP A 5 -7.90 9.01 4.28
N LEU A 6 -7.09 8.00 4.68
CA LEU A 6 -5.73 7.84 4.13
C LEU A 6 -5.78 7.50 2.63
N ARG A 7 -6.69 6.62 2.22
CA ARG A 7 -6.88 6.29 0.80
C ARG A 7 -7.39 7.49 0.00
N ARG A 8 -8.39 8.22 0.53
CA ARG A 8 -8.90 9.45 -0.12
C ARG A 8 -7.82 10.53 -0.22
N PHE A 9 -6.99 10.68 0.82
CA PHE A 9 -5.85 11.58 0.80
C PHE A 9 -4.83 11.18 -0.27
N ALA A 10 -4.47 9.90 -0.37
CA ALA A 10 -3.54 9.41 -1.37
C ALA A 10 -4.08 9.63 -2.80
N ILE A 11 -5.35 9.32 -3.06
CA ILE A 11 -6.01 9.55 -4.36
C ILE A 11 -6.06 11.05 -4.68
N GLY A 12 -6.41 11.89 -3.70
CA GLY A 12 -6.43 13.35 -3.88
C GLY A 12 -5.05 13.92 -4.21
N LYS A 13 -4.01 13.44 -3.52
CA LYS A 13 -2.61 13.80 -3.78
C LYS A 13 -2.13 13.31 -5.14
N TRP A 14 -2.50 12.09 -5.53
CA TRP A 14 -2.23 11.55 -6.86
C TRP A 14 -2.88 12.40 -7.94
N ARG A 15 -4.19 12.63 -7.87
CA ARG A 15 -4.95 13.43 -8.87
C ARG A 15 -4.41 14.86 -9.01
N LYS A 16 -3.91 15.47 -7.96
CA LYS A 16 -3.33 16.83 -8.04
C LYS A 16 -1.96 16.86 -8.71
N ASN A 17 -1.16 15.79 -8.61
CA ASN A 17 0.25 15.78 -9.01
C ASN A 17 0.58 14.71 -10.08
N TRP A 18 -0.44 14.07 -10.65
CA TRP A 18 -0.28 13.05 -11.68
C TRP A 18 0.50 13.53 -12.92
N PRO A 19 0.41 14.81 -13.39
CA PRO A 19 1.19 15.23 -14.55
C PRO A 19 2.68 15.23 -14.25
N THR A 20 3.07 15.72 -13.07
CA THR A 20 4.47 15.73 -12.61
C THR A 20 5.03 14.31 -12.46
N MET A 21 4.21 13.39 -11.92
CA MET A 21 4.56 11.97 -11.82
C MET A 21 4.69 11.31 -13.18
N LEU A 22 3.81 11.64 -14.14
CA LEU A 22 3.89 11.14 -15.50
C LEU A 22 5.16 11.64 -16.21
N VAL A 23 5.48 12.93 -16.09
CA VAL A 23 6.73 13.48 -16.64
C VAL A 23 7.95 12.79 -16.03
N ALA A 24 7.94 12.50 -14.73
CA ALA A 24 9.00 11.72 -14.09
C ALA A 24 9.13 10.31 -14.68
N ILE A 25 8.01 9.61 -14.93
CA ILE A 25 7.98 8.30 -15.59
C ILE A 25 8.54 8.39 -17.01
N LEU A 26 8.10 9.36 -17.82
CA LEU A 26 8.61 9.55 -19.17
C LEU A 26 10.10 9.87 -19.20
N LEU A 27 10.58 10.70 -18.25
CA LEU A 27 11.99 11.04 -18.13
C LEU A 27 12.82 9.78 -17.79
N GLN A 28 12.31 8.95 -16.89
CA GLN A 28 12.92 7.68 -16.50
C GLN A 28 13.01 6.69 -17.69
N PHE A 29 11.94 6.57 -18.47
CA PHE A 29 11.90 5.76 -19.69
C PHE A 29 12.78 6.35 -20.81
N SER A 30 12.87 7.67 -20.93
CA SER A 30 13.74 8.32 -21.92
C SER A 30 15.21 7.96 -21.71
N VAL A 31 15.67 8.02 -20.45
CA VAL A 31 17.05 7.58 -20.11
C VAL A 31 17.22 6.08 -20.34
N TYR A 32 16.22 5.25 -20.03
CA TYR A 32 16.25 3.82 -20.34
C TYR A 32 16.44 3.57 -21.85
N ILE A 33 15.63 4.21 -22.68
CA ILE A 33 15.69 4.11 -24.14
C ILE A 33 17.04 4.62 -24.65
N ALA A 34 17.54 5.74 -24.13
CA ALA A 34 18.84 6.28 -24.51
C ALA A 34 19.98 5.29 -24.21
N VAL A 35 19.98 4.62 -23.06
CA VAL A 35 20.97 3.57 -22.72
C VAL A 35 20.89 2.41 -23.71
N VAL A 36 19.68 1.95 -24.04
CA VAL A 36 19.47 0.87 -25.02
C VAL A 36 19.96 1.27 -26.41
N ILE A 37 19.65 2.49 -26.87
CA ILE A 37 20.10 3.01 -28.17
C ILE A 37 21.62 3.12 -28.21
N CYS A 38 22.24 3.76 -27.20
CA CYS A 38 23.68 3.89 -27.10
C CYS A 38 24.38 2.52 -27.11
N PHE A 39 23.85 1.56 -26.36
CA PHE A 39 24.38 0.20 -26.38
C PHE A 39 24.20 -0.46 -27.74
N SER A 40 23.04 -0.27 -28.39
CA SER A 40 22.77 -0.82 -29.72
C SER A 40 23.76 -0.30 -30.77
N PHE A 41 24.15 0.98 -30.68
CA PHE A 41 25.20 1.55 -31.54
C PHE A 41 26.58 0.92 -31.32
N VAL A 42 26.93 0.59 -30.07
CA VAL A 42 28.19 -0.10 -29.75
C VAL A 42 28.15 -1.58 -30.15
N PHE A 43 26.98 -2.20 -30.01
CA PHE A 43 26.78 -3.63 -30.20
C PHE A 43 26.59 -4.04 -31.67
N SER A 44 25.92 -3.21 -32.47
CA SER A 44 25.67 -3.47 -33.91
C SER A 44 26.94 -3.72 -34.73
N PRO A 45 28.00 -2.89 -34.66
CA PRO A 45 29.25 -3.16 -35.39
C PRO A 45 29.95 -4.43 -34.88
N PHE A 46 29.82 -4.73 -33.57
CA PHE A 46 30.36 -5.96 -32.99
C PHE A 46 29.65 -7.19 -33.57
N LEU A 47 28.32 -7.22 -33.57
CA LEU A 47 27.50 -8.27 -34.20
C LEU A 47 27.79 -8.41 -35.70
N ALA A 48 27.90 -7.30 -36.43
CA ALA A 48 28.22 -7.33 -37.86
C ALA A 48 29.59 -7.99 -38.09
N SER A 49 30.60 -7.64 -37.28
CA SER A 49 31.94 -8.24 -37.39
C SER A 49 31.97 -9.74 -37.09
N THR A 50 31.16 -10.21 -36.13
CA THR A 50 31.09 -11.63 -35.77
C THR A 50 30.32 -12.47 -36.79
N MET A 51 29.35 -11.86 -37.49
CA MET A 51 28.55 -12.52 -38.53
C MET A 51 29.26 -12.56 -39.90
N ILE A 52 30.11 -11.58 -40.21
CA ILE A 52 30.85 -11.48 -41.50
C ILE A 52 32.14 -12.33 -41.52
N SER A 53 32.70 -12.69 -40.36
CA SER A 53 33.94 -13.48 -40.27
C SER A 53 33.74 -14.91 -40.80
N GLN A 54 34.04 -15.13 -42.08
CA GLN A 54 34.06 -16.46 -42.72
C GLN A 54 35.29 -17.31 -42.35
N THR A 55 36.28 -16.74 -41.65
CA THR A 55 37.47 -17.45 -41.18
C THR A 55 37.31 -17.94 -39.74
N GLU A 56 37.50 -19.26 -39.60
CA GLU A 56 37.50 -20.10 -38.39
C GLU A 56 36.29 -20.02 -37.44
N GLY A 57 35.59 -21.14 -37.30
CA GLY A 57 34.50 -21.34 -36.33
C GLY A 57 34.89 -20.99 -34.87
N LEU A 58 36.18 -20.99 -34.52
CA LEU A 58 36.67 -20.56 -33.22
C LEU A 58 36.51 -19.04 -33.00
N ARG A 59 36.83 -18.22 -34.01
CA ARG A 59 36.74 -16.75 -33.93
C ARG A 59 35.27 -16.29 -33.92
N ARG A 60 34.42 -16.99 -34.67
CA ARG A 60 32.97 -16.82 -34.67
C ARG A 60 32.33 -17.27 -33.34
N GLY A 61 32.76 -18.39 -32.78
CA GLY A 61 32.34 -18.87 -31.46
C GLY A 61 32.69 -17.91 -30.34
N ILE A 62 33.94 -17.42 -30.31
CA ILE A 62 34.38 -16.39 -29.34
C ILE A 62 33.57 -15.10 -29.52
N GLY A 63 33.38 -14.65 -30.76
CA GLY A 63 32.56 -13.47 -31.06
C GLY A 63 31.11 -13.57 -30.55
N LEU A 64 30.47 -14.73 -30.73
CA LEU A 64 29.12 -14.99 -30.21
C LEU A 64 29.08 -15.02 -28.68
N THR A 65 30.07 -15.63 -28.03
CA THR A 65 30.13 -15.65 -26.55
C THR A 65 30.33 -14.25 -25.97
N VAL A 66 31.23 -13.44 -26.53
CA VAL A 66 31.44 -12.05 -26.08
C VAL A 66 30.19 -11.20 -26.33
N SER A 67 29.55 -11.38 -27.47
CA SER A 67 28.28 -10.71 -27.79
C SER A 67 27.17 -11.10 -26.80
N GLY A 68 27.07 -12.38 -26.45
CA GLY A 68 26.12 -12.86 -25.44
C GLY A 68 26.40 -12.30 -24.05
N ILE A 69 27.67 -12.23 -23.65
CA ILE A 69 28.09 -11.64 -22.36
C ILE A 69 27.74 -10.15 -22.32
N MET A 70 28.02 -9.41 -23.39
CA MET A 70 27.69 -7.98 -23.48
C MET A 70 26.17 -7.75 -23.41
N LEU A 71 25.38 -8.57 -24.10
CA LEU A 71 23.91 -8.51 -24.01
C LEU A 71 23.42 -8.80 -22.59
N ALA A 72 23.96 -9.83 -21.93
CA ALA A 72 23.61 -10.18 -20.56
C ALA A 72 23.97 -9.06 -19.57
N LEU A 73 25.14 -8.43 -19.75
CA LEU A 73 25.55 -7.26 -18.97
C LEU A 73 24.61 -6.07 -19.19
N LEU A 74 24.19 -5.80 -20.43
CA LEU A 74 23.21 -4.76 -20.70
C LEU A 74 21.90 -5.03 -19.96
N VAL A 75 21.33 -6.24 -20.11
CA VAL A 75 20.09 -6.62 -19.43
C VAL A 75 20.24 -6.46 -17.93
N PHE A 76 21.36 -6.89 -17.35
CA PHE A 76 21.65 -6.73 -15.94
C PHE A 76 21.69 -5.26 -15.50
N ILE A 77 22.38 -4.38 -16.25
CA ILE A 77 22.44 -2.94 -15.97
C ILE A 77 21.04 -2.31 -16.05
N LEU A 78 20.25 -2.68 -17.07
CA LEU A 78 18.89 -2.17 -17.24
C LEU A 78 17.97 -2.60 -16.10
N VAL A 79 18.07 -3.86 -15.66
CA VAL A 79 17.31 -4.37 -14.50
C VAL A 79 17.70 -3.62 -13.23
N ILE A 80 19.00 -3.43 -12.96
CA ILE A 80 19.46 -2.65 -11.80
C ILE A 80 18.94 -1.22 -11.88
N TYR A 81 19.01 -0.58 -13.05
CA TYR A 81 18.52 0.77 -13.26
C TYR A 81 17.02 0.89 -12.94
N LEU A 82 16.20 -0.05 -13.43
CA LEU A 82 14.76 -0.09 -13.13
C LEU A 82 14.49 -0.30 -11.63
N ILE A 83 15.22 -1.21 -10.99
CA ILE A 83 15.08 -1.46 -9.55
C ILE A 83 15.44 -0.21 -8.74
N VAL A 84 16.62 0.35 -8.95
CA VAL A 84 17.10 1.49 -8.15
C VAL A 84 16.21 2.71 -8.34
N SER A 85 15.79 2.99 -9.58
CA SER A 85 14.91 4.11 -9.87
C SER A 85 13.47 3.95 -9.36
N SER A 86 12.97 2.72 -9.22
CA SER A 86 11.66 2.49 -8.59
C SER A 86 11.61 3.04 -7.15
N PHE A 87 12.74 3.00 -6.42
CA PHE A 87 12.84 3.62 -5.10
C PHE A 87 12.86 5.14 -5.12
N SER A 88 13.25 5.78 -6.23
CA SER A 88 13.07 7.23 -6.38
C SER A 88 11.60 7.60 -6.45
N PHE A 89 10.75 6.77 -7.06
CA PHE A 89 9.30 6.99 -7.02
C PHE A 89 8.75 6.87 -5.60
N ILE A 90 9.25 5.92 -4.81
CA ILE A 90 8.91 5.79 -3.38
C ILE A 90 9.34 7.05 -2.60
N TYR A 91 10.53 7.59 -2.89
CA TYR A 91 11.01 8.84 -2.30
C TYR A 91 10.16 10.06 -2.71
N MET A 92 9.78 10.15 -3.98
CA MET A 92 8.90 11.20 -4.50
C MET A 92 7.51 11.13 -3.84
N ALA A 93 6.97 9.94 -3.64
CA ALA A 93 5.73 9.73 -2.88
C ALA A 93 5.86 10.18 -1.43
N LEU A 94 7.00 9.91 -0.78
CA LEU A 94 7.29 10.38 0.58
C LEU A 94 7.32 11.91 0.66
N LYS A 95 7.99 12.59 -0.29
CA LYS A 95 7.96 14.07 -0.41
C LYS A 95 6.52 14.59 -0.57
N LEU A 96 5.71 13.91 -1.39
CA LEU A 96 4.33 14.32 -1.66
C LEU A 96 3.44 14.31 -0.41
N VAL A 97 3.57 13.24 0.36
CA VAL A 97 2.83 13.03 1.61
C VAL A 97 3.20 14.11 2.63
N ARG A 98 4.48 14.49 2.70
CA ARG A 98 4.95 15.57 3.58
C ARG A 98 4.55 16.98 3.14
N GLY A 99 4.03 17.12 1.91
CA GLY A 99 3.67 18.43 1.34
C GLY A 99 4.85 19.21 0.77
N GLU A 100 5.99 18.55 0.56
CA GLU A 100 7.14 19.15 -0.11
C GLU A 100 6.83 19.36 -1.61
N LYS A 101 7.41 20.40 -2.22
CA LYS A 101 7.32 20.62 -3.67
C LYS A 101 8.11 19.51 -4.39
N ILE A 102 7.50 18.94 -5.41
CA ILE A 102 8.09 17.84 -6.18
C ILE A 102 8.57 18.34 -7.52
N SER A 103 9.78 17.91 -7.89
CA SER A 103 10.32 18.09 -9.24
C SER A 103 10.30 16.75 -9.99
N PRO A 104 10.01 16.71 -11.30
CA PRO A 104 10.16 15.49 -12.09
C PRO A 104 11.56 14.87 -12.01
N PHE A 105 12.59 15.68 -11.77
CA PHE A 105 13.98 15.24 -11.62
C PHE A 105 14.26 14.47 -10.32
N ASP A 106 13.33 14.50 -9.35
CA ASP A 106 13.45 13.70 -8.13
C ASP A 106 13.46 12.18 -8.43
N VAL A 107 13.04 11.77 -9.63
CA VAL A 107 13.12 10.37 -10.12
C VAL A 107 14.56 9.85 -10.21
N PHE A 108 15.55 10.74 -10.26
CA PHE A 108 16.96 10.37 -10.28
C PHE A 108 17.64 10.46 -8.91
N TYR A 109 16.87 10.72 -7.85
CA TYR A 109 17.40 10.85 -6.49
C TYR A 109 18.26 9.65 -6.10
N THR A 110 17.73 8.43 -6.21
CA THR A 110 18.48 7.23 -5.80
C THR A 110 19.63 6.91 -6.73
N LEU A 111 19.70 7.47 -7.95
CA LEU A 111 20.80 7.26 -8.90
C LEU A 111 22.02 8.15 -8.62
N GLN A 112 21.92 9.10 -7.68
CA GLN A 112 23.05 9.97 -7.37
C GLN A 112 24.21 9.16 -6.74
N PRO A 113 25.46 9.37 -7.19
CA PRO A 113 26.61 8.58 -6.73
C PRO A 113 26.89 8.74 -5.24
N LYS A 114 26.53 9.89 -4.64
CA LYS A 114 26.63 10.14 -3.19
C LYS A 114 25.76 9.20 -2.35
N ILE A 115 24.82 8.49 -2.98
CA ILE A 115 23.82 7.62 -2.34
C ILE A 115 24.16 6.14 -2.60
N PHE A 116 25.30 5.82 -3.21
CA PHE A 116 25.74 4.45 -3.51
C PHE A 116 25.60 3.42 -2.37
N PRO A 117 26.06 3.67 -1.11
CA PRO A 117 25.89 2.67 -0.04
C PRO A 117 24.41 2.36 0.26
N MET A 118 23.52 3.33 0.03
CA MET A 118 22.08 3.17 0.18
C MET A 118 21.49 2.38 -1.01
N GLN A 119 21.98 2.58 -2.24
CA GLN A 119 21.55 1.81 -3.42
C GLN A 119 21.76 0.32 -3.23
N VAL A 120 22.90 -0.09 -2.66
CA VAL A 120 23.18 -1.51 -2.37
C VAL A 120 22.14 -2.08 -1.41
N GLN A 121 21.77 -1.34 -0.37
CA GLN A 121 20.77 -1.80 0.61
C GLN A 121 19.38 -1.93 0.01
N LEU A 122 18.99 -0.97 -0.84
CA LEU A 122 17.73 -1.02 -1.58
C LEU A 122 17.71 -2.19 -2.57
N LEU A 123 18.83 -2.47 -3.24
CA LEU A 123 18.95 -3.60 -4.15
C LEU A 123 18.85 -4.93 -3.41
N VAL A 124 19.53 -5.09 -2.28
CA VAL A 124 19.40 -6.30 -1.44
C VAL A 124 17.98 -6.44 -0.90
N TYR A 125 17.33 -5.34 -0.51
CA TYR A 125 15.92 -5.37 -0.13
C TYR A 125 15.02 -5.81 -1.29
N SER A 126 15.23 -5.32 -2.51
CA SER A 126 14.48 -5.74 -3.70
C SER A 126 14.66 -7.22 -4.01
N ILE A 127 15.88 -7.75 -3.90
CA ILE A 127 16.13 -9.18 -4.04
C ILE A 127 15.33 -9.94 -2.99
N PHE A 128 15.39 -9.51 -1.72
CA PHE A 128 14.66 -10.17 -0.63
C PHE A 128 13.13 -10.10 -0.81
N TYR A 129 12.61 -8.96 -1.27
CA TYR A 129 11.20 -8.75 -1.60
C TYR A 129 10.73 -9.66 -2.75
N ALA A 130 11.56 -9.86 -3.77
CA ALA A 130 11.25 -10.71 -4.91
C ALA A 130 11.50 -12.20 -4.64
N PHE A 131 12.41 -12.54 -3.73
CA PHE A 131 12.92 -13.90 -3.53
C PHE A 131 11.82 -14.91 -3.19
N PHE A 132 11.03 -14.65 -2.13
CA PHE A 132 10.01 -15.60 -1.68
C PHE A 132 8.87 -15.79 -2.69
N PRO A 133 8.27 -14.72 -3.25
CA PRO A 133 7.24 -14.88 -4.28
C PRO A 133 7.75 -15.63 -5.52
N TRP A 134 8.96 -15.31 -6.00
CA TRP A 134 9.52 -15.97 -7.19
C TRP A 134 9.94 -17.42 -6.93
N LEU A 135 10.49 -17.73 -5.76
CA LEU A 135 10.81 -19.10 -5.36
C LEU A 135 9.54 -19.95 -5.36
N PHE A 136 8.43 -19.40 -4.86
CA PHE A 136 7.15 -20.10 -4.85
C PHE A 136 6.59 -20.30 -6.26
N THR A 137 6.59 -19.27 -7.11
CA THR A 137 6.22 -19.38 -8.54
C THR A 137 7.04 -20.46 -9.24
N PHE A 138 8.36 -20.50 -9.02
CA PHE A 138 9.22 -21.53 -9.59
C PHE A 138 8.84 -22.95 -9.12
N LEU A 139 8.60 -23.13 -7.81
CA LEU A 139 8.15 -24.41 -7.26
C LEU A 139 6.78 -24.80 -7.83
N PHE A 140 5.83 -23.86 -7.87
CA PHE A 140 4.50 -24.08 -8.42
C PHE A 140 4.56 -24.54 -9.89
N TYR A 141 5.37 -23.87 -10.71
CA TYR A 141 5.62 -24.27 -12.08
C TYR A 141 6.24 -25.68 -12.19
N PHE A 142 7.19 -26.02 -11.31
CA PHE A 142 7.84 -27.34 -11.32
C PHE A 142 6.85 -28.47 -10.96
N PHE A 143 5.96 -28.25 -10.01
CA PHE A 143 4.99 -29.27 -9.55
C PHE A 143 3.76 -29.40 -10.46
N PHE A 144 3.24 -28.28 -10.98
CA PHE A 144 1.96 -28.24 -11.70
C PHE A 144 2.10 -28.07 -13.22
N LYS A 145 3.32 -27.78 -13.73
CA LYS A 145 3.65 -27.64 -15.16
C LYS A 145 2.58 -26.82 -15.90
N SER A 146 2.41 -25.57 -15.47
CA SER A 146 1.18 -24.79 -15.71
C SER A 146 0.88 -24.53 -17.19
N ALA A 147 -0.24 -25.06 -17.67
CA ALA A 147 -0.94 -24.63 -18.88
C ALA A 147 -2.44 -24.31 -18.62
N ASP A 148 -2.93 -24.52 -17.39
CA ASP A 148 -4.34 -24.35 -17.05
C ASP A 148 -4.65 -22.92 -16.60
N PRO A 149 -5.65 -22.25 -17.19
CA PRO A 149 -6.03 -20.87 -16.83
C PRO A 149 -6.39 -20.68 -15.35
N ILE A 150 -7.00 -21.69 -14.73
CA ILE A 150 -7.41 -21.65 -13.32
C ILE A 150 -6.18 -21.71 -12.40
N LEU A 151 -5.19 -22.55 -12.73
CA LEU A 151 -3.96 -22.67 -11.94
C LEU A 151 -3.13 -21.40 -12.04
N ASN A 152 -3.09 -20.74 -13.19
CA ASN A 152 -2.44 -19.43 -13.35
C ASN A 152 -3.09 -18.36 -12.44
N PHE A 153 -4.42 -18.35 -12.33
CA PHE A 153 -5.12 -17.42 -11.47
C PHE A 153 -4.86 -17.69 -9.98
N VAL A 154 -4.84 -18.97 -9.59
CA VAL A 154 -4.49 -19.40 -8.22
C VAL A 154 -3.05 -19.01 -7.89
N GLU A 155 -2.12 -19.23 -8.82
CA GLU A 155 -0.72 -18.82 -8.68
C GLU A 155 -0.60 -17.31 -8.45
N GLU A 156 -1.29 -16.49 -9.24
CA GLU A 156 -1.27 -15.03 -9.10
C GLU A 156 -1.82 -14.58 -7.73
N ILE A 157 -2.90 -15.20 -7.25
CA ILE A 157 -3.44 -14.92 -5.92
C ILE A 157 -2.41 -15.25 -4.84
N ILE A 158 -1.81 -16.44 -4.90
CA ILE A 158 -0.82 -16.88 -3.93
C ILE A 158 0.40 -15.95 -3.94
N PHE A 159 0.88 -15.58 -5.12
CA PHE A 159 1.98 -14.62 -5.30
C PHE A 159 1.67 -13.28 -4.62
N ASN A 160 0.46 -12.74 -4.80
CA ASN A 160 0.02 -11.51 -4.14
C ASN A 160 -0.12 -11.66 -2.62
N ILE A 161 -0.52 -12.83 -2.11
CA ILE A 161 -0.58 -13.13 -0.68
C ILE A 161 0.82 -13.09 -0.06
N PHE A 162 1.82 -13.72 -0.68
CA PHE A 162 3.19 -13.70 -0.18
C PHE A 162 3.78 -12.30 -0.15
N ILE A 163 3.57 -11.51 -1.21
CA ILE A 163 3.98 -10.11 -1.24
C ILE A 163 3.29 -9.32 -0.13
N SER A 164 1.99 -9.52 0.08
CA SER A 164 1.23 -8.83 1.11
C SER A 164 1.71 -9.18 2.51
N LEU A 165 2.01 -10.46 2.76
CA LEU A 165 2.58 -10.94 4.01
C LEU A 165 3.95 -10.29 4.24
N PHE A 166 4.81 -10.25 3.23
CA PHE A 166 6.12 -9.60 3.33
C PHE A 166 5.99 -8.11 3.68
N LEU A 167 5.12 -7.39 2.97
CA LEU A 167 4.86 -5.97 3.20
C LEU A 167 4.32 -5.70 4.60
N LEU A 168 3.52 -6.60 5.17
CA LEU A 168 2.97 -6.45 6.53
C LEU A 168 4.06 -6.26 7.60
N PHE A 169 5.24 -6.85 7.41
CA PHE A 169 6.35 -6.73 8.35
C PHE A 169 7.39 -5.69 7.91
N PHE A 170 7.68 -5.62 6.60
CA PHE A 170 8.83 -4.90 6.08
C PHE A 170 8.50 -3.60 5.34
N LEU A 171 7.25 -3.15 5.36
CA LEU A 171 6.80 -1.91 4.71
C LEU A 171 7.70 -0.70 4.98
N CYS A 172 8.11 -0.48 6.23
CA CYS A 172 8.86 0.72 6.62
C CYS A 172 10.33 0.67 6.20
N THR A 173 10.85 -0.51 5.86
CA THR A 173 12.27 -0.74 5.52
C THR A 173 12.77 0.19 4.41
N PRO A 174 12.15 0.25 3.21
CA PRO A 174 12.62 1.14 2.15
C PRO A 174 12.57 2.62 2.54
N PHE A 175 11.55 3.04 3.31
CA PHE A 175 11.44 4.43 3.78
C PHE A 175 12.53 4.80 4.80
N LEU A 176 12.84 3.89 5.73
CA LEU A 176 13.91 4.08 6.72
C LEU A 176 15.28 4.19 6.07
N ILE A 177 15.52 3.42 5.00
CA ILE A 177 16.75 3.49 4.20
C ILE A 177 16.80 4.81 3.43
N LEU A 178 15.71 5.20 2.76
CA LEU A 178 15.60 6.48 2.02
C LEU A 178 15.80 7.71 2.91
N GLU A 179 15.34 7.66 4.15
CA GLU A 179 15.53 8.72 5.14
C GLU A 179 16.87 8.65 5.89
N LYS A 180 17.75 7.69 5.55
CA LYS A 180 19.04 7.44 6.24
C LYS A 180 18.91 7.23 7.75
N LYS A 181 17.74 6.75 8.22
CA LYS A 181 17.47 6.44 9.63
C LYS A 181 18.04 5.10 10.08
N ALA A 182 18.56 4.30 9.15
CA ALA A 182 19.24 3.04 9.43
C ALA A 182 20.49 2.94 8.53
N ARG A 183 21.62 2.55 9.13
CA ARG A 183 22.89 2.35 8.40
C ARG A 183 22.99 0.98 7.73
N THR A 184 22.19 -0.01 8.16
CA THR A 184 22.19 -1.36 7.61
C THR A 184 20.77 -1.83 7.35
N LEU A 185 20.62 -2.72 6.37
CA LEU A 185 19.33 -3.29 6.01
C LEU A 185 18.70 -4.07 7.18
N GLY A 186 19.50 -4.84 7.93
CA GLY A 186 19.01 -5.58 9.11
C GLY A 186 18.46 -4.65 10.21
N ALA A 187 19.12 -3.51 10.46
CA ALA A 187 18.61 -2.52 11.41
C ALA A 187 17.30 -1.88 10.92
N ALA A 188 17.20 -1.57 9.62
CA ALA A 188 15.98 -1.05 9.01
C ALA A 188 14.82 -2.06 9.13
N MET A 189 15.06 -3.34 8.85
CA MET A 189 14.07 -4.41 8.97
C MET A 189 13.61 -4.62 10.41
N LYS A 190 14.54 -4.70 11.37
CA LYS A 190 14.21 -4.84 12.80
C LYS A 190 13.35 -3.66 13.28
N LYS A 191 13.71 -2.45 12.87
CA LYS A 191 12.94 -1.24 13.17
C LYS A 191 11.56 -1.24 12.50
N SER A 192 11.46 -1.71 11.25
CA SER A 192 10.19 -1.88 10.55
C SER A 192 9.25 -2.83 11.29
N ILE A 193 9.75 -3.96 11.78
CA ILE A 193 8.95 -4.92 12.57
C ILE A 193 8.44 -4.28 13.85
N LYS A 194 9.28 -3.51 14.56
CA LYS A 194 8.88 -2.78 15.78
C LYS A 194 7.79 -1.75 15.48
N MET A 195 8.01 -0.91 14.46
CA MET A 195 7.08 0.12 14.01
C MET A 195 5.73 -0.45 13.56
N MET A 196 5.75 -1.61 12.90
CA MET A 196 4.53 -2.23 12.37
C MET A 196 3.75 -3.02 13.42
N ARG A 197 4.36 -3.43 14.56
CA ARG A 197 3.76 -4.37 15.55
C ARG A 197 2.32 -4.02 15.91
N HIS A 198 2.07 -2.78 16.32
CA HIS A 198 0.75 -2.32 16.78
C HIS A 198 -0.15 -1.80 15.64
N GLU A 199 0.37 -1.72 14.41
CA GLU A 199 -0.31 -1.12 13.27
C GLU A 199 -0.63 -2.12 12.14
N LYS A 200 -0.26 -3.39 12.29
CA LYS A 200 -0.48 -4.46 11.28
C LYS A 200 -1.94 -4.58 10.87
N HIS A 201 -2.86 -4.61 11.83
CA HIS A 201 -4.30 -4.74 11.55
C HIS A 201 -4.87 -3.53 10.79
N ARG A 202 -4.29 -2.34 10.97
CA ARG A 202 -4.68 -1.18 10.17
C ARG A 202 -4.14 -1.29 8.74
N PHE A 203 -2.91 -1.76 8.60
CA PHE A 203 -2.28 -1.91 7.30
C PHE A 203 -2.89 -3.05 6.47
N ILE A 204 -3.28 -4.17 7.09
CA ILE A 204 -3.89 -5.30 6.37
C ILE A 204 -5.18 -4.91 5.65
N ARG A 205 -5.97 -3.98 6.20
CA ARG A 205 -7.17 -3.44 5.54
C ARG A 205 -6.84 -2.68 4.26
N HIS A 206 -5.68 -2.01 4.22
CA HIS A 206 -5.20 -1.35 3.00
C HIS A 206 -4.69 -2.38 2.00
N LEU A 207 -3.89 -3.37 2.45
CA LEU A 207 -3.42 -4.46 1.60
C LEU A 207 -4.58 -5.21 0.92
N LEU A 208 -5.57 -5.63 1.70
CA LEU A 208 -6.72 -6.37 1.20
C LEU A 208 -7.55 -5.53 0.21
N TYR A 209 -7.68 -4.22 0.44
CA TYR A 209 -8.38 -3.33 -0.49
C TYR A 209 -7.69 -3.27 -1.86
N PHE A 210 -6.37 -3.05 -1.89
CA PHE A 210 -5.63 -2.98 -3.16
C PHE A 210 -5.51 -4.35 -3.85
N MET A 211 -5.34 -5.43 -3.07
CA MET A 211 -5.39 -6.80 -3.58
C MET A 211 -6.75 -7.11 -4.20
N GLY A 212 -7.86 -6.76 -3.52
CA GLY A 212 -9.21 -6.95 -4.03
C GLY A 212 -9.46 -6.22 -5.34
N ILE A 213 -9.02 -4.96 -5.46
CA ILE A 213 -9.10 -4.21 -6.73
C ILE A 213 -8.30 -4.91 -7.83
N ARG A 214 -7.08 -5.37 -7.54
CA ARG A 214 -6.26 -6.10 -8.54
C ARG A 214 -6.98 -7.34 -9.04
N VAL A 215 -7.50 -8.16 -8.13
CA VAL A 215 -8.20 -9.41 -8.46
C VAL A 215 -9.47 -9.11 -9.27
N ILE A 216 -10.30 -8.16 -8.84
CA ILE A 216 -11.53 -7.79 -9.57
C ILE A 216 -11.21 -7.29 -10.98
N MET A 217 -10.20 -6.43 -11.12
CA MET A 217 -9.81 -5.89 -12.42
C MET A 217 -9.20 -6.95 -13.34
N ASN A 218 -8.45 -7.93 -12.80
CA ASN A 218 -7.99 -9.10 -13.54
C ASN A 218 -9.17 -9.94 -14.05
N ILE A 219 -10.14 -10.27 -13.19
CA ILE A 219 -11.33 -11.03 -13.60
C ILE A 219 -12.09 -10.27 -14.70
N LEU A 220 -12.29 -8.96 -14.53
CA LEU A 220 -13.00 -8.15 -15.51
C LEU A 220 -12.26 -8.09 -16.85
N ALA A 221 -10.93 -7.96 -16.82
CA ALA A 221 -10.11 -7.99 -18.03
C ALA A 221 -10.17 -9.36 -18.73
N SER A 222 -10.15 -10.46 -17.97
CA SER A 222 -10.28 -11.82 -18.52
C SER A 222 -11.67 -12.05 -19.13
N MET A 223 -12.75 -11.62 -18.46
CA MET A 223 -14.10 -11.71 -19.00
C MET A 223 -14.26 -10.90 -20.29
N TRP A 224 -13.68 -9.70 -20.31
CA TRP A 224 -13.70 -8.85 -21.49
C TRP A 224 -12.83 -9.40 -22.63
N SER A 225 -11.67 -9.99 -22.31
CA SER A 225 -10.78 -10.66 -23.26
C SER A 225 -11.47 -11.85 -23.92
N PHE A 226 -12.13 -12.70 -23.13
CA PHE A 226 -12.94 -13.81 -23.63
C PHE A 226 -14.09 -13.34 -24.53
N SER A 227 -14.76 -12.23 -24.19
CA SER A 227 -15.82 -11.64 -25.01
C SER A 227 -15.32 -11.06 -26.35
N LEU A 228 -14.01 -10.88 -26.50
CA LEU A 228 -13.33 -10.37 -27.69
C LEU A 228 -12.47 -11.45 -28.36
N ASP A 229 -12.88 -12.72 -28.26
CA ASP A 229 -12.18 -13.87 -28.85
C ASP A 229 -10.70 -13.96 -28.41
N ASP A 230 -10.47 -13.92 -27.09
CA ASP A 230 -9.15 -13.96 -26.46
C ASP A 230 -8.21 -12.83 -26.89
N SER A 231 -8.78 -11.64 -27.12
CA SER A 231 -8.00 -10.44 -27.45
C SER A 231 -7.04 -10.06 -26.33
N ILE A 232 -5.82 -9.65 -26.70
CA ILE A 232 -4.81 -9.13 -25.77
C ILE A 232 -5.11 -7.71 -25.26
N LEU A 233 -6.03 -7.00 -25.92
CA LEU A 233 -6.31 -5.58 -25.63
C LEU A 233 -6.75 -5.33 -24.17
N PRO A 234 -7.68 -6.09 -23.56
CA PRO A 234 -8.05 -5.91 -22.16
C PRO A 234 -6.88 -6.11 -21.20
N GLY A 235 -5.97 -7.05 -21.50
CA GLY A 235 -4.75 -7.26 -20.72
C GLY A 235 -3.80 -6.05 -20.78
N ILE A 236 -3.61 -5.45 -21.95
CA ILE A 236 -2.79 -4.25 -22.12
C ILE A 236 -3.39 -3.07 -21.34
N LEU A 237 -4.70 -2.84 -21.48
CA LEU A 237 -5.39 -1.77 -20.76
C LEU A 237 -5.35 -1.96 -19.24
N LEU A 238 -5.49 -3.21 -18.79
CA LEU A 238 -5.31 -3.55 -17.38
C LEU A 238 -3.88 -3.23 -16.90
N GLY A 239 -2.86 -3.62 -17.67
CA GLY A 239 -1.47 -3.30 -17.35
C GLY A 239 -1.23 -1.80 -17.20
N ILE A 240 -1.78 -0.98 -18.11
CA ILE A 240 -1.73 0.48 -18.05
C ILE A 240 -2.41 0.99 -16.76
N PHE A 241 -3.60 0.51 -16.44
CA PHE A 241 -4.32 0.90 -15.22
C PHE A 241 -3.55 0.53 -13.96
N LEU A 242 -3.02 -0.68 -13.87
CA LEU A 242 -2.26 -1.15 -12.72
C LEU A 242 -0.96 -0.37 -12.53
N TYR A 243 -0.25 -0.07 -13.61
CA TYR A 243 1.04 0.61 -13.58
C TYR A 243 0.90 2.12 -13.33
N PHE A 244 0.02 2.81 -14.07
CA PHE A 244 -0.10 4.27 -13.98
C PHE A 244 -1.04 4.75 -12.88
N TYR A 245 -2.03 3.97 -12.47
CA TYR A 245 -3.02 4.42 -11.48
C TYR A 245 -2.89 3.67 -10.16
N LEU A 246 -3.03 2.35 -10.16
CA LEU A 246 -3.17 1.59 -8.92
C LEU A 246 -1.86 1.53 -8.12
N THR A 247 -0.74 1.25 -8.79
CA THR A 247 0.58 1.14 -8.14
C THR A 247 1.04 2.45 -7.50
N PRO A 248 0.98 3.62 -8.17
CA PRO A 248 1.34 4.89 -7.54
C PRO A 248 0.41 5.27 -6.39
N CYS A 249 -0.89 5.01 -6.51
CA CYS A 249 -1.84 5.20 -5.41
C CYS A 249 -1.49 4.34 -4.20
N PHE A 250 -1.13 3.07 -4.43
CA PHE A 250 -0.71 2.16 -3.36
C PHE A 250 0.57 2.66 -2.68
N ILE A 251 1.59 3.08 -3.44
CA ILE A 251 2.84 3.64 -2.90
C ILE A 251 2.57 4.89 -2.05
N LEU A 252 1.63 5.76 -2.45
CA LEU A 252 1.24 6.93 -1.66
C LEU A 252 0.55 6.56 -0.35
N VAL A 253 -0.29 5.51 -0.35
CA VAL A 253 -0.88 4.98 0.88
C VAL A 253 0.21 4.43 1.79
N GLN A 254 1.18 3.68 1.25
CA GLN A 254 2.33 3.18 2.01
C GLN A 254 3.16 4.31 2.65
N ALA A 255 3.49 5.34 1.87
CA ALA A 255 4.23 6.51 2.35
C ALA A 255 3.44 7.32 3.40
N GLY A 256 2.13 7.47 3.19
CA GLY A 256 1.21 8.12 4.11
C GLY A 256 1.11 7.38 5.44
N PHE A 257 0.98 6.06 5.38
CA PHE A 257 0.94 5.19 6.55
C PHE A 257 2.25 5.27 7.34
N TYR A 258 3.39 5.17 6.65
CA TYR A 258 4.70 5.32 7.28
C TYR A 258 4.85 6.67 8.00
N GLN A 259 4.44 7.78 7.38
CA GLN A 259 4.47 9.10 8.03
C GLN A 259 3.57 9.18 9.27
N GLN A 260 2.40 8.51 9.25
CA GLN A 260 1.54 8.44 10.43
C GLN A 260 2.22 7.72 11.59
N ILE A 261 2.89 6.59 11.34
CA ILE A 261 3.64 5.85 12.37
C ILE A 261 4.75 6.73 12.94
N VAL A 262 5.56 7.35 12.08
CA VAL A 262 6.66 8.22 12.50
C VAL A 262 6.16 9.41 13.33
N ASN A 263 5.03 10.01 12.95
CA ASN A 263 4.46 11.12 13.70
C ASN A 263 3.88 10.69 15.05
N LYS A 264 3.33 9.48 15.16
CA LYS A 264 2.90 8.91 16.44
C LYS A 264 4.08 8.65 17.37
N GLU A 265 5.15 8.04 16.88
CA GLU A 265 6.36 7.81 17.68
C GLU A 265 6.98 9.12 18.17
N LYS A 266 7.03 10.16 17.32
CA LYS A 266 7.51 11.49 17.72
C LYS A 266 6.67 12.10 18.85
N LYS A 267 5.34 12.06 18.72
CA LYS A 267 4.43 12.55 19.75
C LYS A 267 4.58 11.79 21.07
N ALA A 268 4.66 10.46 21.01
CA ALA A 268 4.89 9.64 22.20
C ALA A 268 6.23 9.98 22.88
N ALA A 269 7.29 10.18 22.10
CA ALA A 269 8.60 10.59 22.62
C ALA A 269 8.58 12.01 23.22
N GLU A 270 7.83 12.94 22.63
CA GLU A 270 7.63 14.29 23.16
C GLU A 270 6.84 14.26 24.47
N THR A 271 5.77 13.46 24.56
CA THR A 271 5.00 13.26 25.80
C THR A 271 5.85 12.62 26.90
N ALA A 272 6.62 11.58 26.58
CA ALA A 272 7.51 10.94 27.55
C ALA A 272 8.59 11.91 28.06
N LYS A 273 9.16 12.75 27.19
CA LYS A 273 10.10 13.80 27.59
C LYS A 273 9.45 14.86 28.46
N ALA A 274 8.22 15.27 28.15
CA ALA A 274 7.47 16.24 28.96
C ALA A 274 7.12 15.68 30.35
N PHE A 275 6.77 14.40 30.42
CA PHE A 275 6.54 13.68 31.67
C PHE A 275 7.82 13.59 32.51
N VAL A 276 8.95 13.14 31.94
CA VAL A 276 10.23 13.12 32.66
C VAL A 276 10.64 14.54 33.11
N ALA A 277 10.38 15.55 32.28
CA ALA A 277 10.65 16.94 32.64
C ALA A 277 9.78 17.42 33.82
N SER A 278 8.50 17.02 33.92
CA SER A 278 7.65 17.36 35.06
C SER A 278 8.13 16.72 36.36
N PHE A 279 8.59 15.47 36.34
CA PHE A 279 9.21 14.83 37.52
C PHE A 279 10.54 15.50 37.90
N SER A 280 11.37 15.86 36.92
CA SER A 280 12.65 16.56 37.18
C SER A 280 12.49 18.00 37.68
N SER A 281 11.30 18.61 37.51
CA SER A 281 11.00 19.93 38.05
C SER A 281 10.46 19.87 39.49
N GLU A 282 9.99 18.69 39.93
CA GLU A 282 9.38 18.49 41.25
C GLU A 282 10.36 17.83 42.24
N GLU A 283 11.38 17.11 41.75
CA GLU A 283 12.51 16.64 42.56
C GLU A 283 13.77 17.48 42.33
N ARG A 284 13.86 18.63 43.03
CA ARG A 284 15.15 19.11 43.52
C ARG A 284 15.31 18.67 44.97
N GLU A 285 15.73 17.42 45.16
CA GLU A 285 16.68 16.98 46.19
C GLU A 285 16.94 15.47 46.03
N GLY A 286 18.13 15.11 45.51
CA GLY A 286 18.75 13.81 45.80
C GLY A 286 18.99 12.84 44.62
N ASP A 287 20.28 12.70 44.27
CA ASP A 287 20.97 11.52 43.70
C ASP A 287 20.74 11.16 42.21
N ASP A 288 21.74 11.53 41.40
CA ASP A 288 21.82 11.39 39.93
C ASP A 288 21.98 9.95 39.40
N THR A 289 21.90 8.92 40.24
CA THR A 289 22.28 7.55 39.85
C THR A 289 21.11 6.59 39.59
N GLN A 290 19.87 6.94 39.96
CA GLN A 290 18.67 6.10 39.70
C GLN A 290 17.90 6.47 38.42
N ASN A 291 18.20 7.61 37.81
CA ASN A 291 17.40 8.17 36.71
C ASN A 291 17.47 7.39 35.38
N GLU A 292 18.58 6.72 35.05
CA GLU A 292 18.68 5.95 33.79
C GLU A 292 17.89 4.63 33.83
N SER A 293 17.75 4.01 35.01
CA SER A 293 16.98 2.76 35.18
C SER A 293 15.47 3.01 35.12
N ILE A 294 14.99 4.09 35.74
CA ILE A 294 13.58 4.46 35.78
C ILE A 294 13.07 4.88 34.39
N VAL A 295 13.89 5.58 33.60
CA VAL A 295 13.55 5.97 32.22
C VAL A 295 13.35 4.75 31.30
N ALA A 296 14.12 3.68 31.51
CA ALA A 296 13.96 2.44 30.75
C ALA A 296 12.70 1.66 31.19
N GLU A 297 12.45 1.57 32.50
CA GLU A 297 11.34 0.78 33.06
C GLU A 297 9.96 1.44 32.84
N VAL A 298 9.87 2.77 32.98
CA VAL A 298 8.64 3.54 32.73
C VAL A 298 8.27 3.56 31.24
N SER A 299 9.26 3.57 30.34
CA SER A 299 9.02 3.46 28.90
C SER A 299 8.51 2.09 28.48
N GLU A 300 8.73 1.04 29.27
CA GLU A 300 8.30 -0.32 28.96
C GLU A 300 6.91 -0.62 29.57
N LYS A 301 6.66 -0.21 30.83
CA LYS A 301 5.35 -0.37 31.50
C LYS A 301 4.25 0.54 30.95
N GLY A 302 4.56 1.78 30.56
CA GLY A 302 3.56 2.70 29.98
C GLY A 302 3.03 2.27 28.60
N ILE A 303 3.68 1.32 27.93
CA ILE A 303 3.22 0.72 26.67
C ILE A 303 2.26 -0.45 26.93
N GLU A 304 2.36 -1.13 28.08
CA GLU A 304 1.49 -2.25 28.45
C GLU A 304 0.16 -1.77 29.06
N GLU A 305 0.19 -0.75 29.93
CA GLU A 305 -1.04 -0.25 30.58
C GLU A 305 -1.99 0.48 29.61
N ASP A 306 -1.49 1.21 28.60
CA ASP A 306 -2.34 1.87 27.58
C ASP A 306 -2.93 0.85 26.57
N ALA A 307 -2.43 -0.39 26.57
CA ALA A 307 -2.98 -1.50 25.79
C ALA A 307 -4.07 -2.27 26.55
N GLU A 308 -3.95 -2.42 27.88
CA GLU A 308 -4.97 -3.06 28.73
C GLU A 308 -6.17 -2.14 29.03
N ALA A 309 -5.94 -0.84 29.25
CA ALA A 309 -7.02 0.11 29.54
C ALA A 309 -8.03 0.27 28.37
N LYS A 310 -7.64 -0.07 27.14
CA LYS A 310 -8.53 -0.07 25.96
C LYS A 310 -9.32 -1.35 25.75
N ILE A 311 -9.05 -2.40 26.52
CA ILE A 311 -9.77 -3.68 26.44
C ILE A 311 -10.88 -3.73 27.49
N GLU A 312 -10.73 -3.04 28.63
CA GLU A 312 -11.74 -3.08 29.70
C GLU A 312 -12.94 -2.12 29.49
N GLU A 313 -12.84 -1.12 28.62
CA GLU A 313 -13.92 -0.13 28.42
C GLU A 313 -15.02 -0.57 27.42
N SER A 314 -14.98 -1.81 26.91
CA SER A 314 -15.99 -2.33 25.95
C SER A 314 -16.88 -3.47 26.44
N ASP A 315 -16.71 -4.01 27.65
CA ASP A 315 -17.41 -5.24 28.09
C ASP A 315 -18.21 -5.11 29.40
N ILE A 316 -18.72 -3.91 29.75
CA ILE A 316 -19.61 -3.73 30.90
C ILE A 316 -20.91 -3.03 30.48
N GLU A 317 -21.70 -3.65 29.60
CA GLU A 317 -23.12 -3.31 29.53
C GLU A 317 -23.98 -4.46 28.98
N THR A 318 -23.89 -5.64 29.56
CA THR A 318 -25.05 -6.54 29.61
C THR A 318 -24.88 -7.56 30.72
N THR A 319 -25.97 -7.81 31.46
CA THR A 319 -26.18 -8.98 32.33
C THR A 319 -25.82 -8.80 33.82
N LYS A 320 -26.71 -8.15 34.56
CA LYS A 320 -26.99 -8.48 35.97
C LYS A 320 -28.48 -8.33 36.26
N GLU A 321 -29.17 -9.47 36.32
CA GLU A 321 -30.31 -9.83 37.19
C GLU A 321 -30.79 -11.21 36.70
N ALA A 322 -30.99 -12.26 37.50
CA ALA A 322 -30.68 -12.58 38.87
C ALA A 322 -30.69 -14.12 38.94
N ILE A 323 -29.86 -14.67 39.82
CA ILE A 323 -29.69 -16.11 40.09
C ILE A 323 -30.81 -16.57 41.06
N GLU A 324 -31.53 -17.65 40.76
CA GLU A 324 -31.75 -18.71 41.77
C GLU A 324 -32.32 -20.04 41.20
N LYS A 325 -31.65 -21.14 41.62
CA LYS A 325 -32.08 -22.54 41.79
C LYS A 325 -32.29 -23.49 40.58
N ASN A 326 -31.35 -24.43 40.54
CA ASN A 326 -31.27 -25.81 39.98
C ASN A 326 -32.49 -26.73 40.32
N PRO A 327 -32.59 -28.00 39.85
CA PRO A 327 -32.23 -28.65 38.57
C PRO A 327 -33.39 -29.52 37.94
N GLU A 328 -33.11 -30.05 36.74
CA GLU A 328 -33.40 -31.44 36.28
C GLU A 328 -34.71 -31.87 35.54
N SER A 329 -34.44 -32.72 34.52
CA SER A 329 -35.29 -33.62 33.70
C SER A 329 -35.96 -33.02 32.44
N LYS A 330 -35.50 -33.25 31.19
CA LYS A 330 -35.34 -34.44 30.30
C LYS A 330 -36.64 -34.83 29.55
N LEU A 331 -36.48 -34.99 28.21
CA LEU A 331 -37.31 -35.72 27.20
C LEU A 331 -38.45 -34.94 26.52
N GLU A 332 -38.32 -34.68 25.20
CA GLU A 332 -38.95 -35.41 24.07
C GLU A 332 -40.48 -35.23 24.05
N GLY A 333 -41.09 -34.55 23.08
CA GLY A 333 -41.21 -34.97 21.68
C GLY A 333 -42.72 -35.17 21.38
N VAL A 334 -43.12 -35.10 20.09
CA VAL A 334 -44.49 -35.30 19.55
C VAL A 334 -45.37 -34.02 19.61
N ALA A 335 -45.55 -33.24 18.53
CA ALA A 335 -46.23 -33.46 17.24
C ALA A 335 -47.76 -33.22 17.28
N VAL A 336 -48.24 -32.62 16.17
CA VAL A 336 -49.56 -32.80 15.52
C VAL A 336 -50.63 -31.71 15.72
N GLN A 337 -51.03 -31.15 14.55
CA GLN A 337 -52.38 -30.68 14.13
C GLN A 337 -52.95 -29.37 14.69
N THR A 338 -53.72 -28.54 13.98
CA THR A 338 -54.11 -28.27 12.57
C THR A 338 -55.18 -27.15 12.65
N VAL A 339 -55.59 -26.58 11.49
CA VAL A 339 -56.93 -25.99 11.21
C VAL A 339 -57.17 -24.59 11.80
N GLU A 340 -57.70 -23.57 11.11
CA GLU A 340 -58.24 -23.32 9.76
C GLU A 340 -58.32 -21.77 9.65
N GLU A 341 -57.91 -21.14 8.55
CA GLU A 341 -58.73 -20.74 7.40
C GLU A 341 -59.56 -19.44 7.59
N ARG A 342 -59.19 -18.39 6.82
CA ARG A 342 -60.15 -17.61 6.02
C ARG A 342 -59.45 -16.85 4.87
N THR A 343 -59.63 -17.45 3.69
CA THR A 343 -59.78 -16.92 2.32
C THR A 343 -59.70 -15.38 2.08
N VAL A 344 -58.86 -14.81 1.19
CA VAL A 344 -58.69 -14.98 -0.29
C VAL A 344 -59.86 -14.30 -1.05
N LYS A 345 -59.74 -13.17 -1.78
CA LYS A 345 -59.13 -12.88 -3.13
C LYS A 345 -59.66 -11.47 -3.58
N LYS A 346 -59.22 -10.71 -4.59
CA LYS A 346 -58.48 -10.87 -5.87
C LYS A 346 -58.10 -9.44 -6.36
N GLU A 347 -56.91 -9.20 -6.93
CA GLU A 347 -56.60 -8.97 -8.39
C GLU A 347 -57.32 -7.74 -9.00
N ASP A 348 -56.70 -6.87 -9.83
CA ASP A 348 -55.72 -7.10 -10.89
C ASP A 348 -55.02 -5.79 -11.36
N THR A 349 -53.74 -5.92 -11.69
CA THR A 349 -52.89 -5.36 -12.79
C THR A 349 -53.38 -4.20 -13.67
N THR A 350 -52.51 -3.23 -14.03
CA THR A 350 -52.01 -2.92 -15.43
C THR A 350 -51.16 -1.63 -15.47
N GLU A 351 -49.98 -1.68 -16.12
CA GLU A 351 -49.11 -0.55 -16.50
C GLU A 351 -49.67 0.31 -17.65
N SER A 352 -49.42 1.62 -17.66
CA SER A 352 -49.13 2.37 -18.91
C SER A 352 -48.46 3.73 -18.64
N ASN A 353 -47.50 4.08 -19.52
CA ASN A 353 -46.75 5.34 -19.60
C ASN A 353 -47.52 6.42 -20.38
N SER A 354 -47.44 7.71 -19.96
CA SER A 354 -47.02 8.85 -20.81
C SER A 354 -47.27 10.26 -20.20
N VAL A 355 -46.17 11.01 -20.01
CA VAL A 355 -45.85 12.40 -20.47
C VAL A 355 -46.53 13.68 -19.87
N GLU A 356 -45.63 14.64 -19.48
CA GLU A 356 -45.71 16.14 -19.33
C GLU A 356 -46.64 16.75 -18.26
N ASP A 357 -46.32 17.81 -17.49
CA ASP A 357 -45.26 18.84 -17.56
C ASP A 357 -45.17 19.65 -16.22
N ALA A 358 -44.13 20.49 -16.11
CA ALA A 358 -43.99 21.75 -15.34
C ALA A 358 -43.25 21.83 -13.96
N ALA A 359 -42.13 22.60 -14.01
CA ALA A 359 -41.54 23.54 -13.02
C ALA A 359 -41.08 22.98 -11.64
N GLU A 360 -39.94 23.36 -11.03
CA GLU A 360 -39.12 24.57 -11.05
C GLU A 360 -37.73 24.26 -10.43
N GLU A 361 -36.69 25.00 -10.83
CA GLU A 361 -35.33 24.96 -10.27
C GLU A 361 -35.27 25.54 -8.85
N GLU A 362 -34.53 24.92 -7.91
CA GLU A 362 -33.94 25.67 -6.79
C GLU A 362 -32.46 25.34 -6.58
N LYS A 363 -31.63 26.34 -6.94
CA LYS A 363 -30.23 26.49 -6.55
C LYS A 363 -30.15 26.78 -5.05
N SER A 364 -29.39 26.00 -4.31
CA SER A 364 -28.95 26.36 -2.96
C SER A 364 -27.80 27.38 -3.04
N GLU A 365 -28.16 28.66 -3.08
CA GLU A 365 -27.25 29.79 -2.98
C GLU A 365 -26.80 29.98 -1.53
N LYS A 366 -25.49 30.07 -1.32
CA LYS A 366 -24.84 30.16 -0.01
C LYS A 366 -25.05 31.56 0.60
N LEU A 367 -25.72 31.64 1.74
CA LEU A 367 -25.81 32.86 2.55
C LEU A 367 -24.43 33.28 3.08
N SER A 368 -24.16 34.59 3.06
CA SER A 368 -22.90 35.19 3.49
C SER A 368 -22.82 35.34 5.01
N PHE A 369 -21.60 35.30 5.55
CA PHE A 369 -21.28 35.24 6.99
C PHE A 369 -21.88 36.40 7.81
N GLU A 370 -22.08 37.56 7.16
CA GLU A 370 -22.61 38.78 7.79
C GLU A 370 -24.10 38.66 8.16
N GLU A 371 -24.86 37.85 7.41
CA GLU A 371 -26.30 37.69 7.59
C GLU A 371 -26.64 36.66 8.67
N ALA A 372 -25.78 35.64 8.85
CA ALA A 372 -25.87 34.70 9.96
C ALA A 372 -25.55 35.37 11.32
N ARG A 373 -24.63 36.35 11.33
CA ARG A 373 -24.25 37.09 12.54
C ARG A 373 -25.39 37.92 13.11
N LYS A 374 -26.23 38.54 12.26
CA LYS A 374 -27.38 39.35 12.71
C LYS A 374 -28.49 38.52 13.38
N ARG A 375 -28.59 37.21 13.10
CA ARG A 375 -29.63 36.35 13.69
C ARG A 375 -29.32 35.88 15.11
N TYR A 376 -28.09 36.01 15.60
CA TYR A 376 -27.67 35.44 16.89
C TYR A 376 -27.44 36.48 18.02
N THR A 377 -27.72 37.77 17.80
CA THR A 377 -27.41 38.83 18.79
C THR A 377 -28.60 39.58 19.39
N ASP A 378 -29.84 39.13 19.21
CA ASP A 378 -30.97 39.69 19.99
C ASP A 378 -31.24 38.83 21.23
N TYR A 379 -30.52 39.12 22.32
CA TYR A 379 -31.00 38.86 23.68
C TYR A 379 -31.19 40.21 24.37
N LYS A 380 -32.46 40.58 24.56
CA LYS A 380 -32.87 41.73 25.36
C LYS A 380 -32.87 41.30 26.83
N GLU A 381 -32.05 41.95 27.65
CA GLU A 381 -32.16 41.90 29.11
C GLU A 381 -33.46 42.60 29.54
N GLU A 382 -34.31 41.92 30.30
CA GLU A 382 -35.40 42.55 31.04
C GLU A 382 -35.09 42.50 32.53
N SER A 383 -35.12 43.68 33.15
CA SER A 383 -34.95 43.99 34.57
C SER A 383 -36.27 43.84 35.33
#